data_AF-J3KXR9-F1
#
_entry.id   AF-J3KXR9-F1
#
_cell.length_a   1.000
_cell.length_b   1.000
_cell.length_c   1.000
_cell.angle_alpha   90.00
_cell.angle_beta   90.00
_cell.angle_gamma   90.00
#
_symmetry.space_group_name_H-M   'P 1'
#
loop_
_entity.id
_entity.type
_entity.pdbx_description
1 polymer ?
#
loop_
_entity_poly.entity_id
_entity_poly.type
_entity_poly.pdbx_seq_one_letter_code
_entity_poly.pdbx_strand_id
1 'polypeptide(L)'
;MGYAIRTLREELPDVFSKEPSFDIYRDDIVFKDPLNKFEGIDNYRRIFWALRFTGRIFFKALWVDIVSIWQPAENLIMIRWIAHGIPRVPWESHGRFDGASEYKLDKNGKIHEHKVHNVAMNPPTKFKVLPVHELIRSLGCPSTPKPTYFEISSQSLSVAPCYLRLAWARCYLQLCHMLSLANLGEG
;
A
#
# COMPACT_ATOMS: atom_id res chain seq x y z
N MET A 1 -5.14 3.68 -26.57
CA MET A 1 -4.19 3.26 -25.52
C MET A 1 -3.76 4.40 -24.60
N GLY A 2 -3.19 5.50 -25.12
CA GLY A 2 -2.70 6.60 -24.27
C GLY A 2 -3.75 7.23 -23.34
N TYR A 3 -5.03 7.20 -23.72
CA TYR A 3 -6.13 7.67 -22.88
C TYR A 3 -6.22 6.92 -21.54
N ALA A 4 -6.25 5.58 -21.56
CA ALA A 4 -6.34 4.78 -20.33
C ALA A 4 -5.15 5.02 -19.39
N ILE A 5 -3.92 5.11 -19.93
CA ILE A 5 -2.73 5.42 -19.13
C ILE A 5 -2.83 6.80 -18.47
N ARG A 6 -3.30 7.80 -19.22
CA ARG A 6 -3.49 9.16 -18.70
C ARG A 6 -4.54 9.18 -17.59
N THR A 7 -5.70 8.58 -17.82
CA THR A 7 -6.78 8.48 -16.83
C THR A 7 -6.28 7.78 -15.55
N LEU A 8 -5.59 6.64 -15.67
CA LEU A 8 -5.00 5.96 -14.51
C LEU A 8 -3.99 6.85 -13.77
N ARG A 9 -3.14 7.59 -14.48
CA ARG A 9 -2.15 8.48 -13.85
C ARG A 9 -2.81 9.64 -13.09
N GLU A 10 -3.87 10.20 -13.65
CA GLU A 10 -4.55 11.37 -13.09
C GLU A 10 -5.50 10.99 -11.94
N GLU A 11 -6.17 9.83 -12.02
CA GLU A 11 -7.23 9.48 -11.08
C GLU A 11 -6.81 8.55 -9.94
N LEU A 12 -5.78 7.70 -10.14
CA LEU A 12 -5.32 6.79 -9.07
C LEU A 12 -4.85 7.53 -7.81
N PRO A 13 -4.15 8.68 -7.87
CA PRO A 13 -3.72 9.40 -6.67
C PRO A 13 -4.88 9.82 -5.76
N ASP A 14 -6.01 10.17 -6.39
CA ASP A 14 -7.20 10.71 -5.73
C ASP A 14 -8.30 9.66 -5.48
N VAL A 15 -8.01 8.38 -5.70
CA VAL A 15 -9.00 7.29 -5.69
C VAL A 15 -9.74 7.12 -4.35
N PHE A 16 -9.13 7.56 -3.26
CA PHE A 16 -9.74 7.56 -1.92
C PHE A 16 -10.62 8.77 -1.63
N SER A 17 -10.47 9.84 -2.40
CA SER A 17 -11.15 11.12 -2.20
C SER A 17 -12.27 11.33 -3.22
N LYS A 18 -11.99 11.04 -4.49
CA LYS A 18 -12.87 11.24 -5.64
C LYS A 18 -13.22 9.90 -6.28
N GLU A 19 -14.42 9.81 -6.85
CA GLU A 19 -14.80 8.65 -7.66
C GLU A 19 -14.01 8.64 -8.97
N PRO A 20 -13.35 7.51 -9.33
CA PRO A 20 -12.71 7.38 -10.62
C PRO A 20 -13.75 7.28 -11.74
N SER A 21 -13.35 7.65 -12.95
CA SER A 21 -14.14 7.42 -14.15
C SER A 21 -14.10 5.94 -14.54
N PHE A 22 -15.22 5.42 -15.04
CA PHE A 22 -15.37 4.00 -15.35
C PHE A 22 -15.39 3.69 -16.86
N ASP A 23 -15.31 4.70 -17.71
CA ASP A 23 -15.44 4.59 -19.17
C ASP A 23 -14.24 3.88 -19.83
N ILE A 24 -13.08 3.90 -19.18
CA ILE A 24 -11.87 3.18 -19.61
C ILE A 24 -11.94 1.66 -19.36
N TYR A 25 -12.93 1.19 -18.62
CA TYR A 25 -13.11 -0.23 -18.29
C TYR A 25 -14.20 -0.86 -19.16
N ARG A 26 -14.14 -2.19 -19.32
CA ARG A 26 -15.22 -2.98 -19.89
C ARG A 26 -16.26 -3.34 -18.83
N ASP A 27 -17.47 -3.59 -19.29
CA ASP A 27 -18.59 -3.99 -18.44
C ASP A 27 -18.34 -5.34 -17.75
N ASP A 28 -17.59 -6.24 -18.40
CA ASP A 28 -17.18 -7.57 -17.91
C ASP A 28 -15.77 -7.59 -17.31
N ILE A 29 -15.31 -6.46 -16.74
CA ILE A 29 -14.00 -6.39 -16.09
C ILE A 29 -13.84 -7.45 -15.00
N VAL A 30 -12.67 -8.08 -14.98
CA VAL A 30 -12.27 -9.01 -13.92
C VAL A 30 -11.24 -8.35 -13.02
N PHE A 31 -11.60 -8.13 -11.75
CA PHE A 31 -10.68 -7.68 -10.71
C PHE A 31 -10.14 -8.87 -9.93
N LYS A 32 -8.82 -8.91 -9.74
CA LYS A 32 -8.13 -9.98 -9.01
C LYS A 32 -7.20 -9.37 -7.97
N ASP A 33 -7.38 -9.76 -6.72
CA ASP A 33 -6.37 -9.60 -5.67
C ASP A 33 -5.84 -10.99 -5.26
N PRO A 34 -4.79 -11.10 -4.43
CA PRO A 34 -4.24 -12.40 -4.01
C PRO A 34 -5.22 -13.32 -3.24
N LEU A 35 -6.30 -12.76 -2.71
CA LEU A 35 -7.31 -13.39 -1.85
C LEU A 35 -8.70 -13.46 -2.52
N ASN A 36 -9.04 -12.53 -3.42
CA ASN A 36 -10.38 -12.37 -3.98
C ASN A 36 -10.38 -12.19 -5.50
N LYS A 37 -11.50 -12.59 -6.11
CA LYS A 37 -11.81 -12.36 -7.52
C LYS A 37 -13.22 -11.78 -7.62
N PHE A 38 -13.36 -10.71 -8.40
CA PHE A 38 -14.64 -10.06 -8.66
C PHE A 38 -14.79 -9.85 -10.16
N GLU A 39 -16.02 -9.95 -10.65
CA GLU A 39 -16.35 -9.81 -12.06
C GLU A 39 -17.49 -8.80 -12.23
N GLY A 40 -17.42 -8.01 -13.28
CA GLY A 40 -18.43 -7.02 -13.62
C GLY A 40 -18.11 -5.62 -13.12
N ILE A 41 -18.50 -4.62 -13.92
CA ILE A 41 -18.23 -3.20 -13.64
C ILE A 41 -18.95 -2.68 -12.41
N ASP A 42 -20.14 -3.19 -12.09
CA ASP A 42 -20.88 -2.77 -10.90
C ASP A 42 -20.18 -3.25 -9.61
N ASN A 43 -19.68 -4.48 -9.59
CA ASN A 43 -18.85 -4.98 -8.48
C ASN A 43 -17.56 -4.19 -8.36
N TYR A 44 -16.93 -3.85 -9.48
CA TYR A 44 -15.74 -3.00 -9.51
C TYR A 44 -16.01 -1.59 -8.94
N ARG A 45 -17.15 -0.98 -9.27
CA ARG A 45 -17.60 0.30 -8.68
C ARG A 45 -17.84 0.18 -7.17
N ARG A 46 -18.48 -0.90 -6.72
CA ARG A 46 -18.71 -1.19 -5.30
C ARG A 46 -17.40 -1.31 -4.52
N ILE A 47 -16.35 -1.93 -5.09
CA ILE A 47 -15.02 -2.01 -4.46
C ILE A 47 -14.46 -0.61 -4.18
N PHE A 48 -14.43 0.28 -5.18
CA PHE A 48 -13.93 1.65 -4.97
C PHE A 48 -14.82 2.47 -4.04
N TRP A 49 -16.12 2.27 -4.07
CA TRP A 49 -17.03 2.89 -3.11
C TRP A 49 -16.73 2.44 -1.67
N ALA A 50 -16.59 1.13 -1.44
CA ALA A 50 -16.26 0.56 -0.14
C ALA A 50 -14.89 1.02 0.34
N LEU A 51 -13.91 1.09 -0.56
CA LEU A 51 -12.58 1.60 -0.27
C LEU A 51 -12.59 3.06 0.21
N ARG A 52 -13.37 3.93 -0.47
CA ARG A 52 -13.57 5.33 -0.06
C ARG A 52 -14.32 5.43 1.27
N PHE A 53 -15.38 4.64 1.43
CA PHE A 53 -16.20 4.65 2.65
C PHE A 53 -15.38 4.24 3.87
N THR A 54 -14.70 3.10 3.80
CA THR A 54 -13.82 2.61 4.87
C THR A 54 -12.63 3.54 5.11
N GLY A 55 -12.02 4.08 4.05
CA GLY A 55 -10.97 5.09 4.14
C GLY A 55 -11.38 6.30 4.98
N ARG A 56 -12.57 6.86 4.72
CA ARG A 56 -13.11 8.00 5.48
C ARG A 56 -13.38 7.68 6.95
N ILE A 57 -13.74 6.44 7.27
CA ILE A 57 -14.02 6.00 8.65
C ILE A 57 -12.72 5.80 9.45
N PHE A 58 -11.72 5.12 8.87
CA PHE A 58 -10.54 4.71 9.62
C PHE A 58 -9.38 5.72 9.58
N PHE A 59 -9.32 6.57 8.54
CA PHE A 59 -8.18 7.45 8.30
C PHE A 59 -8.55 8.94 8.36
N LYS A 60 -7.65 9.75 8.91
CA LYS A 60 -7.69 11.22 8.83
C LYS A 60 -7.28 11.69 7.43
N ALA A 61 -6.27 11.04 6.87
CA ALA A 61 -5.75 11.28 5.53
C ALA A 61 -5.34 9.95 4.91
N LEU A 62 -5.68 9.75 3.64
CA LEU A 62 -5.39 8.55 2.86
C LEU A 62 -5.22 8.95 1.40
N TRP A 63 -4.06 8.66 0.81
CA TRP A 63 -3.75 9.01 -0.58
C TRP A 63 -2.83 7.95 -1.22
N VAL A 64 -2.73 7.99 -2.55
CA VAL A 64 -1.84 7.12 -3.32
C VAL A 64 -0.80 7.95 -4.06
N ASP A 65 0.46 7.56 -3.96
CA ASP A 65 1.54 8.09 -4.78
C ASP A 65 1.91 7.08 -5.86
N ILE A 66 1.99 7.54 -7.11
CA ILE A 66 2.44 6.71 -8.24
C ILE A 66 3.97 6.74 -8.25
N VAL A 67 4.60 5.57 -8.12
CA VAL A 67 6.06 5.44 -8.16
C VAL A 67 6.53 5.36 -9.61
N SER A 68 5.90 4.48 -10.39
CA SER A 68 6.25 4.29 -11.78
C SER A 68 5.10 3.66 -12.55
N ILE A 69 5.04 3.99 -13.83
CA ILE A 69 4.14 3.36 -14.80
C ILE A 69 5.02 2.82 -15.92
N TRP A 70 4.85 1.55 -16.26
CA TRP A 70 5.55 0.92 -17.37
C TRP A 70 4.60 0.08 -18.21
N GLN A 71 4.89 -0.02 -19.50
CA GLN A 71 4.08 -0.75 -20.46
C GLN A 71 4.93 -1.86 -21.08
N PRO A 72 4.97 -3.07 -20.49
CA PRO A 72 5.77 -4.18 -20.99
C PRO A 72 5.28 -4.73 -22.34
N ALA A 73 4.00 -4.55 -22.66
CA ALA A 73 3.39 -4.99 -23.92
C ALA A 73 2.31 -4.01 -24.35
N GLU A 74 1.96 -4.02 -25.64
CA GLU A 74 0.97 -3.10 -26.18
C GLU A 74 -0.37 -3.13 -25.46
N ASN A 75 -0.76 -4.26 -24.87
CA ASN A 75 -2.04 -4.47 -24.19
C ASN A 75 -1.91 -4.66 -22.67
N LEU A 76 -0.76 -4.32 -22.07
CA LEU A 76 -0.51 -4.50 -20.65
C LEU A 76 0.11 -3.24 -20.06
N ILE A 77 -0.56 -2.62 -19.11
CA ILE A 77 -0.05 -1.49 -18.32
C ILE A 77 0.26 -2.01 -16.91
N MET A 78 1.42 -1.65 -16.39
CA MET A 78 1.81 -1.93 -15.02
C MET A 78 2.06 -0.62 -14.27
N ILE A 79 1.57 -0.55 -13.04
CA ILE A 79 1.67 0.63 -12.18
C ILE A 79 2.18 0.20 -10.82
N ARG A 80 3.29 0.78 -10.37
CA ARG A 80 3.75 0.69 -8.99
C ARG A 80 3.25 1.91 -8.25
N TRP A 81 2.67 1.68 -7.09
CA TRP A 81 2.08 2.72 -6.27
C TRP A 81 2.41 2.50 -4.80
N ILE A 82 2.31 3.58 -4.03
CA ILE A 82 2.47 3.59 -2.59
C ILE A 82 1.22 4.22 -1.99
N ALA A 83 0.48 3.49 -1.17
CA ALA A 83 -0.64 4.04 -0.42
C ALA A 83 -0.16 4.53 0.95
N HIS A 84 -0.50 5.76 1.28
CA HIS A 84 -0.18 6.41 2.54
C HIS A 84 -1.43 6.64 3.35
N GLY A 85 -1.41 6.28 4.64
CA GLY A 85 -2.58 6.39 5.50
C GLY A 85 -2.24 6.85 6.91
N ILE A 86 -2.93 7.90 7.38
CA ILE A 86 -2.86 8.40 8.75
C ILE A 86 -4.16 7.97 9.48
N PRO A 87 -4.09 7.11 10.51
CA PRO A 87 -5.26 6.65 11.26
C PRO A 87 -5.93 7.76 12.05
N ARG A 88 -7.21 7.56 12.37
CA ARG A 88 -7.97 8.35 13.35
C ARG A 88 -7.74 7.91 14.82
N VAL A 89 -6.52 7.49 15.17
CA VAL A 89 -6.17 7.08 16.53
C VAL A 89 -5.42 8.21 17.29
N PRO A 90 -5.36 8.17 18.63
CA PRO A 90 -4.71 9.21 19.44
C PRO A 90 -3.19 9.34 19.26
N TRP A 91 -2.53 8.32 18.73
CA TRP A 91 -1.07 8.29 18.53
C TRP A 91 -0.71 8.53 17.06
N GLU A 92 0.37 9.27 16.81
CA GLU A 92 0.90 9.45 15.46
C GLU A 92 1.42 8.11 14.93
N SER A 93 0.78 7.62 13.87
CA SER A 93 1.28 6.49 13.10
C SER A 93 1.05 6.77 11.62
N HIS A 94 2.08 6.53 10.81
CA HIS A 94 2.02 6.68 9.36
C HIS A 94 2.08 5.29 8.73
N GLY A 95 1.00 4.90 8.06
CA GLY A 95 0.91 3.68 7.28
C GLY A 95 1.48 3.91 5.88
N ARG A 96 2.27 2.94 5.40
CA ARG A 96 2.78 2.90 4.04
C ARG A 96 2.61 1.48 3.48
N PHE A 97 1.97 1.39 2.32
CA PHE A 97 1.79 0.14 1.59
C PHE A 97 2.32 0.28 0.18
N ASP A 98 3.32 -0.50 -0.15
CA ASP A 98 3.83 -0.56 -1.51
C ASP A 98 3.05 -1.66 -2.25
N GLY A 99 2.53 -1.35 -3.42
CA GLY A 99 1.77 -2.28 -4.24
C GLY A 99 2.08 -2.13 -5.73
N ALA A 100 1.66 -3.12 -6.50
CA ALA A 100 1.71 -3.07 -7.95
C ALA A 100 0.35 -3.50 -8.54
N SER A 101 -0.08 -2.80 -9.59
CA SER A 101 -1.30 -3.11 -10.33
C SER A 101 -0.96 -3.39 -11.79
N GLU A 102 -1.51 -4.48 -12.31
CA GLU A 102 -1.48 -4.87 -13.71
C GLU A 102 -2.85 -4.65 -14.33
N TYR A 103 -2.88 -3.98 -15.48
CA TYR A 103 -4.09 -3.70 -16.24
C TYR A 103 -3.94 -4.27 -17.64
N LYS A 104 -4.77 -5.24 -18.00
CA LYS A 104 -4.82 -5.77 -19.37
C LYS A 104 -5.92 -5.09 -20.16
N LEU A 105 -5.56 -4.74 -21.39
CA LEU A 105 -6.44 -4.04 -22.31
C LEU A 105 -6.89 -4.95 -23.45
N ASP A 106 -8.08 -4.67 -23.95
CA ASP A 106 -8.62 -5.29 -25.15
C ASP A 106 -8.14 -4.59 -26.43
N LYS A 107 -8.65 -5.05 -27.58
CA LYS A 107 -8.35 -4.45 -28.89
C LYS A 107 -8.87 -3.02 -29.05
N ASN A 108 -9.85 -2.62 -28.26
CA ASN A 108 -10.43 -1.27 -28.25
C ASN A 108 -9.67 -0.33 -27.29
N GLY A 109 -8.67 -0.85 -26.56
CA GLY A 109 -7.94 -0.10 -25.55
C GLY A 109 -8.73 0.11 -24.25
N LYS A 110 -9.76 -0.69 -23.98
CA LYS A 110 -10.48 -0.75 -22.70
C LYS A 110 -9.89 -1.82 -21.80
N ILE A 111 -9.87 -1.56 -20.50
CA ILE A 111 -9.34 -2.47 -19.49
C ILE A 111 -10.36 -3.58 -19.20
N HIS A 112 -9.96 -4.83 -19.39
CA HIS A 112 -10.81 -6.02 -19.13
C HIS A 112 -10.33 -6.82 -17.91
N GLU A 113 -9.09 -6.65 -17.47
CA GLU A 113 -8.58 -7.29 -16.26
C GLU A 113 -7.75 -6.29 -15.48
N HIS A 114 -8.02 -6.16 -14.18
CA HIS A 114 -7.19 -5.44 -13.23
C HIS A 114 -6.74 -6.42 -12.15
N LYS A 115 -5.42 -6.62 -12.04
CA LYS A 115 -4.82 -7.49 -11.03
C LYS A 115 -3.91 -6.69 -10.10
N VAL A 116 -4.11 -6.82 -8.79
CA VAL A 116 -3.24 -6.24 -7.78
C VAL A 116 -2.29 -7.31 -7.24
N HIS A 117 -1.01 -6.99 -7.18
CA HIS A 117 0.07 -7.86 -6.70
C HIS A 117 0.85 -7.20 -5.56
N ASN A 118 1.44 -8.07 -4.72
CA ASN A 118 2.50 -7.75 -3.77
C ASN A 118 2.25 -6.49 -2.92
N VAL A 119 1.12 -6.47 -2.21
CA VAL A 119 0.85 -5.44 -1.20
C VAL A 119 1.70 -5.72 0.03
N ALA A 120 2.86 -5.07 0.13
CA ALA A 120 3.78 -5.20 1.25
C ALA A 120 3.71 -3.97 2.16
N MET A 121 3.60 -4.20 3.47
CA MET A 121 3.70 -3.12 4.46
C MET A 121 5.18 -2.81 4.71
N ASN A 122 5.71 -1.82 4.00
CA ASN A 122 7.08 -1.37 4.20
C ASN A 122 7.09 -0.25 5.26
N PRO A 123 7.66 -0.47 6.46
CA PRO A 123 7.86 0.65 7.37
C PRO A 123 8.76 1.69 6.70
N PRO A 124 8.58 2.99 6.98
CA PRO A 124 9.45 4.02 6.43
C PRO A 124 10.90 3.64 6.75
N THR A 125 11.75 3.64 5.72
CA THR A 125 13.18 3.40 5.86
C THR A 125 13.75 4.47 6.78
N LYS A 126 13.89 4.14 8.07
CA LYS A 126 14.65 4.98 9.00
C LYS A 126 16.09 4.87 8.52
N PHE A 127 16.56 5.87 7.78
CA PHE A 127 17.99 6.06 7.57
C PHE A 127 18.63 6.18 8.95
N LYS A 128 19.23 5.10 9.44
CA LYS A 128 20.09 5.16 10.61
C LYS A 128 21.35 5.88 10.17
N VAL A 129 21.40 7.18 10.40
CA VAL A 129 22.68 7.90 10.41
C VAL A 129 23.45 7.34 11.61
N LEU A 130 24.43 6.49 11.34
CA LEU A 130 25.32 6.02 12.39
C LEU A 130 26.07 7.25 12.94
N PRO A 131 26.09 7.47 14.25
CA PRO A 131 26.87 8.56 14.82
C PRO A 131 28.35 8.35 14.47
N VAL A 132 29.09 9.43 14.26
CA VAL A 132 30.48 9.42 13.76
C VAL A 132 31.38 8.50 14.59
N HIS A 133 31.12 8.34 15.90
CA HIS A 133 31.88 7.43 16.77
C HIS A 133 31.71 5.94 16.41
N GLU A 134 30.55 5.51 15.92
CA GLU A 134 30.31 4.13 15.45
C GLU A 134 31.07 3.88 14.13
N LEU A 135 31.06 4.89 13.24
CA LEU A 135 31.82 4.87 11.98
C LEU A 135 33.33 4.78 12.24
N ILE A 136 33.87 5.61 13.15
CA ILE A 136 35.28 5.57 13.56
C ILE A 136 35.62 4.21 14.18
N ARG A 137 34.74 3.65 15.02
CA ARG A 137 34.94 2.31 15.61
C ARG A 137 34.94 1.20 14.56
N SER A 138 34.12 1.31 13.52
CA SER A 138 34.06 0.31 12.44
C SER A 138 35.27 0.34 11.50
N LEU A 139 35.95 1.49 11.43
CA LEU A 139 37.18 1.68 10.64
C LEU A 139 38.46 1.47 11.47
N GLY A 140 38.36 1.52 12.79
CA GLY A 140 39.49 1.33 13.69
C GLY A 140 39.79 -0.16 13.90
N CYS A 141 40.86 -0.65 13.27
CA CYS A 141 41.50 -1.89 13.72
C CYS A 141 41.92 -1.74 15.19
N PRO A 142 41.57 -2.67 16.09
CA PRO A 142 41.91 -2.55 17.50
C PRO A 142 43.38 -2.92 17.74
N SER A 143 44.30 -2.01 17.44
CA SER A 143 45.70 -2.15 17.86
C SER A 143 45.97 -1.23 19.05
N THR A 144 45.44 -1.59 20.22
CA THR A 144 46.04 -1.35 21.55
C THR A 144 45.10 -1.86 22.65
N PRO A 145 45.60 -2.60 23.66
CA PRO A 145 44.77 -3.05 24.78
C PRO A 145 44.62 -1.89 25.78
N LYS A 146 43.39 -1.56 26.20
CA LYS A 146 43.16 -0.70 27.37
C LYS A 146 42.07 -1.27 28.27
N PRO A 147 42.21 -1.08 29.59
CA PRO A 147 41.68 -1.97 30.61
C PRO A 147 40.18 -1.80 30.83
N THR A 148 39.55 -2.91 31.19
CA THR A 148 38.12 -3.04 31.50
C THR A 148 37.77 -2.22 32.74
N TYR A 149 37.03 -1.11 32.55
CA TYR A 149 36.23 -0.49 33.60
C TYR A 149 34.75 -0.75 33.27
N PHE A 150 34.07 -1.45 34.18
CA PHE A 150 32.64 -1.72 34.10
C PHE A 150 31.89 -0.47 34.58
N GLU A 151 31.07 0.13 33.70
CA GLU A 151 30.07 1.11 34.10
C GLU A 151 28.68 0.55 33.79
N ILE A 152 27.92 0.29 34.85
CA ILE A 152 26.55 -0.24 34.80
C ILE A 152 25.64 0.96 34.50
N SER A 153 25.18 1.08 33.25
CA SER A 153 24.06 1.97 32.92
C SER A 153 22.79 1.13 32.75
N SER A 154 21.86 1.31 33.67
CA SER A 154 20.51 0.77 33.64
C SER A 154 19.73 1.34 32.44
N GLN A 155 19.55 0.55 31.38
CA GLN A 155 18.59 0.85 30.33
C GLN A 155 17.24 0.23 30.71
N SER A 156 16.30 1.09 31.09
CA SER A 156 14.89 0.73 31.22
C SER A 156 14.37 0.32 29.84
N LEU A 157 14.07 -0.97 29.69
CA LEU A 157 13.27 -1.46 28.58
C LEU A 157 11.87 -0.85 28.69
N SER A 158 11.60 0.22 27.94
CA SER A 158 10.25 0.66 27.65
C SER A 158 9.61 -0.39 26.75
N VAL A 159 8.97 -1.37 27.38
CA VAL A 159 8.08 -2.32 26.70
C VAL A 159 6.86 -1.53 26.24
N ALA A 160 6.93 -0.94 25.06
CA ALA A 160 5.74 -0.48 24.36
C ALA A 160 4.90 -1.73 24.02
N PRO A 161 3.61 -1.78 24.41
CA PRO A 161 2.80 -2.98 24.21
C PRO A 161 2.63 -3.28 22.72
N CYS A 162 2.99 -4.51 22.34
CA CYS A 162 2.98 -5.05 20.97
C CYS A 162 1.59 -5.12 20.28
N TYR A 163 0.53 -4.56 20.86
CA TYR A 163 -0.82 -4.59 20.30
C TYR A 163 -1.08 -3.52 19.22
N LEU A 164 -0.23 -2.49 19.12
CA LEU A 164 -0.41 -1.39 18.15
C LEU A 164 -0.01 -1.73 16.70
N ARG A 165 0.68 -2.85 16.48
CA ARG A 165 1.21 -3.23 15.15
C ARG A 165 0.21 -4.01 14.28
N LEU A 166 -0.97 -4.35 14.83
CA LEU A 166 -1.94 -5.26 14.20
C LEU A 166 -3.26 -4.58 13.78
N ALA A 167 -3.50 -3.32 14.15
CA ALA A 167 -4.74 -2.62 13.79
C ALA A 167 -4.94 -2.53 12.27
N TRP A 168 -3.84 -2.47 11.51
CA TRP A 168 -3.86 -2.26 10.07
C TRP A 168 -3.96 -3.52 9.23
N ALA A 169 -3.25 -4.58 9.61
CA ALA A 169 -3.49 -5.91 9.05
C ALA A 169 -4.94 -6.30 9.28
N ARG A 170 -5.51 -5.94 10.44
CA ARG A 170 -6.93 -6.08 10.71
C ARG A 170 -7.79 -5.19 9.82
N CYS A 171 -7.50 -3.91 9.59
CA CYS A 171 -8.29 -3.09 8.63
C CYS A 171 -8.23 -3.61 7.19
N TYR A 172 -7.06 -4.05 6.70
CA TYR A 172 -6.93 -4.64 5.37
C TYR A 172 -7.64 -5.99 5.29
N LEU A 173 -7.46 -6.87 6.27
CA LEU A 173 -8.21 -8.13 6.37
C LEU A 173 -9.72 -7.88 6.54
N GLN A 174 -10.13 -6.86 7.27
CA GLN A 174 -11.53 -6.48 7.45
C GLN A 174 -12.11 -5.88 6.17
N LEU A 175 -11.32 -5.11 5.41
CA LEU A 175 -11.69 -4.63 4.08
C LEU A 175 -11.83 -5.82 3.13
N CYS A 176 -10.84 -6.72 3.06
CA CYS A 176 -10.91 -7.95 2.26
C CYS A 176 -12.09 -8.83 2.69
N HIS A 177 -12.36 -8.95 3.99
CA HIS A 177 -13.48 -9.72 4.53
C HIS A 177 -14.83 -9.04 4.22
N MET A 178 -14.92 -7.71 4.29
CA MET A 178 -16.11 -6.95 3.89
C MET A 178 -16.37 -7.04 2.39
N LEU A 179 -15.32 -6.97 1.57
CA LEU A 179 -15.39 -7.17 0.11
C LEU A 179 -15.78 -8.61 -0.23
N SER A 180 -15.27 -9.60 0.51
CA SER A 180 -15.66 -11.01 0.38
C SER A 180 -17.12 -11.26 0.78
N LEU A 181 -17.61 -10.64 1.86
CA LEU A 181 -19.01 -10.69 2.29
C LEU A 181 -19.96 -10.00 1.30
N ALA A 182 -19.55 -8.89 0.68
CA ALA A 182 -20.32 -8.23 -0.36
C ALA A 182 -20.45 -9.09 -1.63
N ASN A 183 -19.50 -10.00 -1.88
CA ASN A 183 -19.54 -10.97 -2.99
C ASN A 183 -20.50 -12.14 -2.72
N LEU A 184 -20.69 -12.50 -1.44
CA LEU A 184 -21.55 -13.62 -1.02
C LEU A 184 -23.05 -13.30 -1.05
N GLY A 185 -23.43 -12.03 -1.25
CA GLY A 185 -24.83 -11.58 -1.28
C GLY A 185 -25.54 -11.74 -2.64
N GLU A 186 -24.85 -12.16 -3.69
CA GLU A 186 -25.40 -12.32 -5.05
C GLU A 186 -25.11 -13.73 -5.62
N GLY A 187 -25.25 -14.76 -4.78
CA GLY A 187 -25.24 -16.17 -5.18
C GLY A 187 -26.63 -16.78 -5.17
#